data_AF-A0A4U9XJK7-F1
#
_entry.id   AF-A0A4U9XJK7-F1
#
_cell.length_a   1.000
_cell.length_b   1.000
_cell.length_c   1.000
_cell.angle_alpha   90.00
_cell.angle_beta   90.00
_cell.angle_gamma   90.00
#
_symmetry.space_group_name_H-M   'P 1'
#
loop_
_entity.id
_entity.type
_entity.pdbx_description
1 polymer ?
#
loop_
_entity_poly.entity_id
_entity_poly.type
_entity_poly.pdbx_seq_one_letter_code
_entity_poly.pdbx_strand_id
1 'polypeptide(L)'
;MLLVLLIISVLMLLFIPNLNKQKDMVTDKGKAAVVKIVDNQAELYELNQGASPKLSELESKGDISKEQAKAYRDYYAKHPESSPKVKN
;
A
#
# COMPACT_ATOMS: atom_id res chain seq x y z
N MET A 1 -39.07 -8.60 -23.20
CA MET A 1 -37.60 -8.74 -23.06
C MET A 1 -36.90 -7.43 -22.71
N LEU A 2 -37.37 -6.26 -23.18
CA LEU A 2 -36.76 -4.95 -22.89
C LEU A 2 -36.75 -4.55 -21.40
N LEU A 3 -37.86 -4.78 -20.68
CA LEU A 3 -37.96 -4.47 -19.24
C LEU A 3 -36.89 -5.20 -18.41
N VAL A 4 -36.59 -6.45 -18.78
CA VAL A 4 -35.60 -7.27 -18.09
C VAL A 4 -34.19 -6.69 -18.27
N LEU A 5 -33.85 -6.26 -19.49
CA LEU A 5 -32.57 -5.61 -19.78
C LEU A 5 -32.40 -4.27 -19.03
N LEU A 6 -33.49 -3.50 -18.92
CA LEU A 6 -33.51 -2.26 -18.14
C LEU A 6 -33.20 -2.53 -16.65
N ILE A 7 -33.85 -3.54 -16.06
CA ILE A 7 -33.65 -3.90 -14.64
C ILE A 7 -32.21 -4.37 -14.40
N ILE A 8 -31.67 -5.25 -15.25
CA ILE A 8 -30.29 -5.74 -15.11
C ILE A 8 -29.27 -4.59 -15.24
N SER A 9 -29.51 -3.64 -16.16
CA SER A 9 -28.65 -2.46 -16.33
C SER A 9 -28.61 -1.60 -15.05
N VAL A 10 -29.76 -1.32 -14.44
CA VAL A 10 -29.84 -0.54 -13.19
C VAL A 10 -29.16 -1.29 -12.04
N LEU A 11 -29.36 -2.61 -11.93
CA LEU A 11 -28.67 -3.42 -10.91
C LEU A 11 -27.15 -3.35 -11.08
N MET A 12 -26.62 -3.55 -12.29
CA MET A 12 -25.18 -3.46 -12.58
C MET A 12 -24.59 -2.09 -12.18
N LEU A 13 -25.31 -1.00 -12.46
CA LEU A 13 -24.90 0.35 -12.07
C LEU A 13 -24.83 0.57 -10.55
N LEU A 14 -25.64 -0.13 -9.76
CA LEU A 14 -25.59 -0.07 -8.30
C LEU A 14 -24.45 -0.92 -7.71
N PHE A 15 -24.09 -2.03 -8.35
CA PHE A 15 -23.03 -2.93 -7.88
C PHE A 15 -21.61 -2.44 -8.23
N ILE A 16 -21.40 -1.87 -9.42
CA ILE A 16 -20.05 -1.42 -9.87
C ILE A 16 -19.40 -0.41 -8.90
N PRO A 17 -20.09 0.64 -8.41
CA PRO A 17 -19.50 1.59 -7.47
C PRO A 17 -19.06 0.93 -6.15
N ASN A 18 -19.81 -0.07 -5.70
CA ASN A 18 -19.53 -0.79 -4.46
C ASN A 18 -18.32 -1.73 -4.60
N LEU A 19 -18.09 -2.29 -5.80
CA LEU A 19 -16.91 -3.12 -6.10
C LEU A 19 -15.63 -2.28 -6.20
N ASN A 20 -15.69 -1.10 -6.82
CA ASN A 20 -14.54 -0.20 -6.94
C ASN A 20 -14.02 0.24 -5.56
N LYS A 21 -14.92 0.63 -4.64
CA LYS A 21 -14.56 1.01 -3.26
C LYS A 21 -13.87 -0.13 -2.50
N GLN A 22 -14.34 -1.37 -2.67
CA GLN A 22 -13.71 -2.54 -2.04
C GLN A 22 -12.32 -2.81 -2.60
N LYS A 23 -12.14 -2.70 -3.93
CA LYS A 23 -10.84 -2.86 -4.59
C LYS A 23 -9.83 -1.81 -4.11
N ASP A 24 -10.25 -0.56 -3.96
CA ASP A 24 -9.41 0.52 -3.45
C ASP A 24 -9.00 0.26 -2.00
N MET A 25 -9.95 -0.15 -1.14
CA MET A 25 -9.67 -0.49 0.26
C MET A 25 -8.72 -1.68 0.41
N VAL A 26 -8.88 -2.73 -0.40
CA VAL A 26 -7.99 -3.90 -0.40
C VAL A 26 -6.58 -3.51 -0.86
N THR A 27 -6.49 -2.65 -1.88
CA THR A 27 -5.21 -2.14 -2.38
C THR A 27 -4.49 -1.33 -1.31
N ASP A 28 -5.20 -0.45 -0.60
CA ASP A 28 -4.62 0.38 0.45
C ASP A 28 -4.17 -0.46 1.66
N LYS A 29 -4.98 -1.45 2.09
CA LYS A 29 -4.57 -2.43 3.10
C LYS A 29 -3.34 -3.24 2.68
N GLY A 30 -3.24 -3.62 1.40
CA GLY A 30 -2.07 -4.29 0.85
C GLY A 30 -0.81 -3.42 0.94
N LYS A 31 -0.92 -2.12 0.61
CA LYS A 31 0.19 -1.16 0.75
C LYS A 31 0.58 -0.95 2.21
N ALA A 32 -0.37 -0.90 3.15
CA ALA A 32 -0.08 -0.84 4.58
C ALA A 32 0.69 -2.08 5.08
N ALA A 33 0.40 -3.27 4.54
CA ALA A 33 1.17 -4.47 4.86
C ALA A 33 2.63 -4.37 4.36
N VAL A 34 2.84 -3.79 3.18
CA VAL A 34 4.19 -3.52 2.66
C VAL A 34 4.94 -2.53 3.56
N VAL A 35 4.26 -1.48 4.05
CA VAL A 35 4.84 -0.54 5.02
C VAL A 35 5.33 -1.26 6.27
N LYS A 36 4.53 -2.18 6.81
CA LYS A 36 4.92 -2.97 7.99
C LYS A 36 6.14 -3.86 7.73
N ILE A 37 6.27 -4.43 6.54
CA ILE A 37 7.46 -5.22 6.17
C ILE A 37 8.70 -4.33 6.14
N VAL A 38 8.62 -3.16 5.51
CA VAL A 38 9.73 -2.21 5.44
C VAL A 38 10.12 -1.71 6.83
N ASP A 39 9.15 -1.37 7.67
CA ASP A 39 9.39 -0.96 9.06
C ASP A 39 10.06 -2.09 9.88
N ASN A 40 9.62 -3.34 9.73
CA ASN A 40 10.27 -4.49 10.38
C ASN A 40 11.72 -4.67 9.91
N GLN A 41 12.00 -4.51 8.61
CA GLN A 41 13.37 -4.58 8.09
C GLN A 41 14.23 -3.42 8.62
N ALA A 42 13.65 -2.24 8.78
CA ALA A 42 14.33 -1.12 9.40
C ALA A 42 14.64 -1.37 10.88
N GLU A 43 13.70 -1.97 11.61
CA GLU A 43 13.90 -2.35 13.02
C GLU A 43 14.97 -3.43 13.17
N LEU A 44 15.00 -4.43 12.29
CA LEU A 44 16.07 -5.42 12.24
C LEU A 44 17.43 -4.79 11.92
N TYR A 45 17.47 -3.83 10.99
CA TYR A 45 18.69 -3.10 10.67
C TYR A 45 19.19 -2.31 11.89
N GLU A 46 18.29 -1.59 12.56
CA GLU A 46 18.62 -0.79 13.75
C GLU A 46 19.09 -1.68 14.90
N LEU A 47 18.48 -2.85 15.09
CA LEU A 47 18.92 -3.84 16.08
C LEU A 47 20.34 -4.35 15.78
N ASN A 48 20.68 -4.58 14.52
CA ASN A 48 21.97 -5.14 14.12
C ASN A 48 23.09 -4.09 14.01
N GLN A 49 22.78 -2.85 13.68
CA GLN A 49 23.77 -1.80 13.36
C GLN A 49 23.70 -0.58 14.27
N GLY A 50 22.72 -0.51 15.17
CA GLY A 50 22.56 0.58 16.14
C GLY A 50 22.12 1.92 15.54
N ALA A 51 21.71 1.95 14.27
CA ALA A 51 21.26 3.15 13.59
C ALA A 51 20.05 2.86 12.69
N SER A 52 19.06 3.75 12.67
CA SER A 52 17.91 3.61 11.77
C SER A 52 18.36 3.77 10.31
N PRO A 53 18.01 2.82 9.42
CA PRO A 53 18.44 2.89 8.03
C PRO A 53 17.65 3.93 7.24
N LYS A 54 18.23 4.32 6.11
CA LYS A 54 17.48 4.95 5.01
C LYS A 54 16.83 3.88 4.14
N LEU A 55 15.74 4.25 3.49
CA LEU A 55 15.01 3.41 2.54
C LEU A 55 15.94 2.96 1.40
N SER A 56 16.83 3.86 0.97
CA SER A 56 17.88 3.61 -0.01
C SER A 56 18.91 2.57 0.45
N GLU A 57 19.19 2.46 1.75
CA GLU A 57 20.12 1.48 2.31
C GLU A 57 19.49 0.09 2.39
N LEU A 58 18.22 0.01 2.79
CA LEU A 58 17.44 -1.23 2.77
C LEU A 58 17.29 -1.77 1.34
N GLU A 59 17.09 -0.90 0.35
CA GLU A 59 17.04 -1.28 -1.06
C GLU A 59 18.41 -1.76 -1.57
N SER A 60 19.48 -1.05 -1.22
CA SER A 60 20.85 -1.39 -1.67
C SER A 60 21.36 -2.68 -1.06
N LYS A 61 20.95 -3.02 0.17
CA LYS A 61 21.27 -4.31 0.81
C LYS A 61 20.42 -5.48 0.30
N GLY A 62 19.34 -5.19 -0.44
CA GLY A 62 18.41 -6.21 -0.92
C GLY A 62 17.41 -6.68 0.14
N ASP A 63 17.32 -6.00 1.29
CA ASP A 63 16.36 -6.30 2.35
C ASP A 63 14.92 -5.98 1.91
N ILE A 64 14.77 -5.04 0.98
CA ILE A 64 13.50 -4.68 0.33
C ILE A 64 13.68 -4.51 -1.18
N SER A 65 12.63 -4.79 -1.95
CA SER A 65 12.61 -4.56 -3.40
C SER A 65 12.30 -3.12 -3.78
N LYS A 66 12.63 -2.73 -5.01
CA LYS A 66 12.25 -1.43 -5.62
C LYS A 66 10.75 -1.16 -5.54
N GLU A 67 9.96 -2.21 -5.72
CA GLU A 67 8.50 -2.14 -5.68
C GLU A 67 8.01 -1.87 -4.26
N GLN A 68 8.64 -2.48 -3.25
CA GLN A 68 8.33 -2.24 -1.84
C GLN A 68 8.74 -0.83 -1.40
N ALA A 69 9.91 -0.35 -1.80
CA ALA A 69 10.37 1.01 -1.54
C ALA A 69 9.46 2.06 -2.23
N LYS A 70 8.97 1.76 -3.44
CA LYS A 70 7.99 2.63 -4.12
C LYS A 70 6.64 2.60 -3.40
N ALA A 71 6.14 1.43 -3.02
CA ALA A 71 4.88 1.30 -2.29
C ALA A 71 4.91 2.02 -0.93
N TYR A 72 6.04 1.99 -0.23
CA TYR A 72 6.28 2.75 1.01
C TYR A 72 6.13 4.26 0.76
N ARG A 73 6.85 4.79 -0.24
CA ARG A 73 6.79 6.22 -0.63
C ARG A 73 5.37 6.63 -1.04
N ASP A 74 4.72 5.83 -1.89
CA ASP A 74 3.35 6.07 -2.35
C ASP A 74 2.34 6.08 -1.21
N TYR A 75 2.55 5.25 -0.18
CA TYR A 75 1.66 5.19 0.99
C TYR A 75 1.74 6.50 1.79
N TYR A 76 2.93 6.95 2.15
CA TYR A 76 3.09 8.20 2.91
C TYR A 76 2.76 9.46 2.10
N ALA A 77 2.89 9.42 0.77
CA ALA A 77 2.41 10.50 -0.10
C ALA A 77 0.86 10.62 -0.09
N LYS A 78 0.14 9.52 0.13
CA LYS A 78 -1.33 9.50 0.25
C LYS A 78 -1.84 9.73 1.67
N HIS A 79 -0.99 9.50 2.67
CA HIS A 79 -1.30 9.60 4.10
C HIS A 79 -0.37 10.61 4.80
N PRO A 80 -0.47 11.92 4.50
CA PRO A 80 0.46 12.94 5.01
C PRO A 80 0.42 13.11 6.54
N GLU A 81 -0.66 12.68 7.18
CA GLU A 81 -0.81 12.68 8.64
C GLU A 81 0.09 11.62 9.33
N SER A 82 0.59 10.64 8.58
CA SER A 82 1.41 9.54 9.10
C SER A 82 2.90 9.85 8.94
N SER A 83 3.67 9.76 10.02
CA SER A 83 5.12 9.97 9.97
C SER A 83 5.86 8.69 9.56
N PRO A 84 6.69 8.71 8.50
CA PRO A 84 7.50 7.55 8.12
C PRO A 84 8.58 7.28 9.16
N LYS A 85 8.74 6.01 9.54
CA LYS A 85 9.83 5.56 10.44
C LYS A 85 11.17 5.47 9.73
N VAL A 86 11.14 5.18 8.43
CA VAL A 86 12.33 5.05 7.59
C VAL A 86 12.51 6.33 6.78
N LYS A 87 13.69 6.94 6.87
CA LYS A 87 14.01 8.14 6.07
C LYS A 87 14.21 7.74 4.60
N ASN A 88 13.76 8.57 3.65
CA ASN A 88 14.02 8.34 2.22
C ASN A 88 15.51 8.30 1.88
#